data_AF-A0A7C4C8R7-F1
#
_entry.id   AF-A0A7C4C8R7-F1
#
_cell.length_a   1.000
_cell.length_b   1.000
_cell.length_c   1.000
_cell.angle_alpha   90.00
_cell.angle_beta   90.00
_cell.angle_gamma   90.00
#
_symmetry.space_group_name_H-M   'P 1'
#
loop_
_entity.id
_entity.type
_entity.pdbx_description
1 polymer ?
#
loop_
_entity_poly.entity_id
_entity_poly.type
_entity_poly.pdbx_seq_one_letter_code
_entity_poly.pdbx_strand_id
1 'polypeptide(L)'
;APSTTEFNEVFNMLLGELNASHLGIFGPRGDPAERLGYLGCLLDRAYPGPGLRVAAVVPDSPADRAASRLRPGDVILSVGGQSVGPEDALESTLVDKVGEEVLLTVAPAPETPATVPASEPAAAPASRPGPREIVIRPIGADAFRDLQYEAWVRDNARYVTERTGGRIGYLHIRGMDENSFQTFERDLYAAAHGRAALIIDVRNNGGGWTADWVLAVLNVRRHAYAVSRGGQPGYPHDRLVFYAWTKPAVMLCNQYSFSNAEILAHAFKNLGRGPLVGAPTWGGVISTGAYTLLDGAQVRMPERGWFTLPDGVDMENNGAQPDLPVPETPADEVAGRRPQLDAAIRAARAQIAADGEQAEE
;
A
#
# COMPACT_ATOMS: atom_id res chain seq x y z
N ALA A 1 -30.11 32.12 1.69
CA ALA A 1 -28.65 32.09 1.51
C ALA A 1 -28.29 30.73 0.94
N PRO A 2 -27.27 30.62 0.08
CA PRO A 2 -26.77 29.31 -0.36
C PRO A 2 -26.36 28.47 0.85
N SER A 3 -26.51 27.16 0.75
CA SER A 3 -25.97 26.21 1.71
C SER A 3 -24.43 26.23 1.69
N THR A 4 -23.79 25.75 2.76
CA THR A 4 -22.33 25.59 2.81
C THR A 4 -21.81 24.72 1.67
N THR A 5 -22.58 23.69 1.28
CA THR A 5 -22.24 22.82 0.15
C THR A 5 -22.22 23.59 -1.17
N GLU A 6 -23.28 24.35 -1.46
CA GLU A 6 -23.34 25.17 -2.69
C GLU A 6 -22.24 26.24 -2.72
N PHE A 7 -21.94 26.87 -1.58
CA PHE A 7 -20.83 27.81 -1.48
C PHE A 7 -19.50 27.14 -1.79
N ASN A 8 -19.21 25.99 -1.17
CA ASN A 8 -17.96 25.26 -1.37
C ASN A 8 -17.80 24.78 -2.82
N GLU A 9 -18.90 24.36 -3.47
CA GLU A 9 -18.89 23.95 -4.87
C GLU A 9 -18.51 25.12 -5.80
N VAL A 10 -19.17 26.28 -5.64
CA VAL A 10 -18.86 27.47 -6.44
C VAL A 10 -17.44 27.98 -6.17
N PHE A 11 -17.00 27.95 -4.91
CA PHE A 11 -15.64 28.34 -4.54
C PHE A 11 -14.59 27.39 -5.13
N ASN A 12 -14.85 26.08 -5.16
CA ASN A 12 -13.96 25.12 -5.81
C ASN A 12 -13.89 25.34 -7.33
N MET A 13 -15.00 25.71 -7.99
CA MET A 13 -14.96 26.12 -9.40
C MET A 13 -14.09 27.36 -9.62
N LEU A 14 -14.22 28.38 -8.76
CA LEU A 14 -13.36 29.56 -8.79
C LEU A 14 -11.88 29.22 -8.60
N LEU A 15 -11.55 28.36 -7.61
CA LEU A 15 -10.17 27.92 -7.41
C LEU A 15 -9.64 27.12 -8.60
N GLY A 16 -10.50 26.36 -9.29
CA GLY A 16 -10.14 25.61 -10.49
C GLY A 16 -9.56 26.46 -11.62
N GLU A 17 -9.94 27.74 -11.71
CA GLU A 17 -9.38 28.70 -12.68
C GLU A 17 -7.89 28.97 -12.47
N LEU A 18 -7.32 28.65 -11.30
CA LEU A 18 -5.88 28.74 -11.05
C LEU A 18 -5.09 27.66 -11.79
N ASN A 19 -5.75 26.60 -12.28
CA ASN A 19 -5.15 25.50 -13.04
C ASN A 19 -3.89 24.92 -12.38
N ALA A 20 -3.99 24.64 -11.08
CA ALA A 20 -2.91 24.18 -10.22
C ALA A 20 -3.36 22.97 -9.37
N SER A 21 -2.43 22.10 -9.00
CA SER A 21 -2.67 21.05 -8.01
C SER A 21 -2.85 21.63 -6.59
N HIS A 22 -3.30 20.76 -5.68
CA HIS A 22 -3.38 21.04 -4.24
C HIS A 22 -4.24 22.25 -3.87
N LEU A 23 -5.37 22.42 -4.55
CA LEU A 23 -6.34 23.45 -4.25
C LEU A 23 -7.70 22.87 -3.87
N GLY A 24 -8.42 23.57 -3.01
CA GLY A 24 -9.80 23.24 -2.70
C GLY A 24 -10.26 23.83 -1.37
N ILE A 25 -11.57 24.03 -1.24
CA ILE A 25 -12.23 24.26 0.05
C ILE A 25 -12.91 22.97 0.52
N PHE A 26 -12.66 22.65 1.78
CA PHE A 26 -13.23 21.51 2.48
C PHE A 26 -14.07 22.06 3.62
N GLY A 27 -15.36 21.69 3.66
CA GLY A 27 -16.27 22.15 4.70
C GLY A 27 -15.79 21.74 6.11
N PRO A 28 -16.36 22.35 7.16
CA PRO A 28 -16.04 21.95 8.53
C PRO A 28 -16.32 20.46 8.73
N ARG A 29 -15.58 19.81 9.63
CA ARG A 29 -15.85 18.42 10.00
C ARG A 29 -17.31 18.31 10.47
N GLY A 30 -18.10 17.51 9.75
CA GLY A 30 -19.48 17.22 10.11
C GLY A 30 -19.57 16.30 11.34
N ASP A 31 -20.81 16.04 11.77
CA ASP A 31 -21.09 15.08 12.83
C ASP A 31 -20.56 13.68 12.47
N PRO A 32 -20.20 12.85 13.47
CA PRO A 32 -19.75 11.49 13.22
C PRO A 32 -20.81 10.72 12.43
N ALA A 33 -20.45 10.26 11.24
CA ALA A 33 -21.30 9.35 10.47
C ALA A 33 -21.45 8.00 11.19
N GLU A 34 -22.54 7.29 10.88
CA GLU A 34 -22.73 5.89 11.28
C GLU A 34 -21.48 5.06 10.98
N ARG A 35 -21.04 4.25 11.96
CA ARG A 35 -19.78 3.49 11.83
C ARG A 35 -20.06 2.06 11.45
N LEU A 36 -19.81 1.74 10.19
CA LEU A 36 -19.89 0.36 9.71
C LEU A 36 -18.78 -0.52 10.30
N GLY A 37 -19.16 -1.66 10.89
CA GLY A 37 -18.25 -2.70 11.35
C GLY A 37 -17.76 -3.61 10.21
N TYR A 38 -16.47 -3.94 10.23
CA TYR A 38 -15.84 -4.85 9.28
C TYR A 38 -15.38 -6.13 9.98
N LEU A 39 -15.73 -7.28 9.39
CA LEU A 39 -15.44 -8.60 9.95
C LEU A 39 -13.97 -9.03 9.75
N GLY A 40 -13.23 -8.42 8.83
CA GLY A 40 -11.86 -8.84 8.50
C GLY A 40 -11.75 -9.81 7.31
N CYS A 41 -12.80 -9.95 6.50
CA CYS A 41 -12.81 -10.83 5.34
C CYS A 41 -13.36 -10.13 4.10
N LEU A 42 -12.96 -10.63 2.93
CA LEU A 42 -13.54 -10.28 1.64
C LEU A 42 -14.64 -11.28 1.29
N LEU A 43 -15.72 -10.79 0.70
CA LEU A 43 -16.88 -11.60 0.33
C LEU A 43 -16.91 -11.84 -1.18
N ASP A 44 -17.32 -13.04 -1.56
CA ASP A 44 -17.62 -13.37 -2.94
C ASP A 44 -19.06 -12.96 -3.26
N ARG A 45 -19.19 -11.83 -3.95
CA ARG A 45 -20.49 -11.26 -4.36
C ARG A 45 -21.19 -12.06 -5.46
N ALA A 46 -20.50 -12.99 -6.13
CA ALA A 46 -21.08 -13.83 -7.17
C ALA A 46 -21.66 -15.16 -6.65
N TYR A 47 -21.53 -15.44 -5.35
CA TYR A 47 -22.05 -16.67 -4.76
C TYR A 47 -23.60 -16.68 -4.76
N PRO A 48 -24.24 -17.67 -5.43
CA PRO A 48 -25.70 -17.69 -5.60
C PRO A 48 -26.45 -18.41 -4.46
N GLY A 49 -25.73 -19.04 -3.53
CA GLY A 49 -26.34 -19.80 -2.45
C GLY A 49 -26.85 -18.91 -1.31
N PRO A 50 -27.56 -19.50 -0.33
CA PRO A 50 -27.97 -18.76 0.85
C PRO A 50 -26.74 -18.32 1.65
N GLY A 51 -26.76 -17.10 2.20
CA GLY A 51 -25.63 -16.54 2.93
C GLY A 51 -24.63 -15.77 2.07
N LEU A 52 -23.52 -15.39 2.71
CA LEU A 52 -22.42 -14.66 2.09
C LEU A 52 -21.14 -15.50 2.18
N ARG A 53 -20.59 -15.88 1.01
CA ARG A 53 -19.38 -16.70 0.94
C ARG A 53 -18.14 -15.85 1.18
N VAL A 54 -17.27 -16.31 2.07
CA VAL A 54 -15.97 -15.72 2.34
C VAL A 54 -15.02 -16.03 1.18
N ALA A 55 -14.62 -15.02 0.42
CA ALA A 55 -13.63 -15.15 -0.66
C ALA A 55 -12.21 -15.28 -0.10
N ALA A 56 -11.87 -14.40 0.84
CA ALA A 56 -10.55 -14.36 1.48
C ALA A 56 -10.65 -13.82 2.90
N VAL A 57 -9.71 -14.20 3.76
CA VAL A 57 -9.57 -13.65 5.11
C VAL A 57 -8.32 -12.77 5.12
N VAL A 58 -8.45 -11.54 5.63
CA VAL A 58 -7.31 -10.63 5.78
C VAL A 58 -6.49 -11.09 6.99
N PRO A 59 -5.19 -11.35 6.84
CA PRO A 59 -4.34 -11.77 7.96
C PRO A 59 -4.40 -10.80 9.15
N ASP A 60 -4.30 -11.34 10.36
CA ASP A 60 -4.30 -10.58 11.63
C ASP A 60 -5.62 -9.82 11.96
N SER A 61 -6.60 -9.91 11.08
CA SER A 61 -7.93 -9.34 11.26
C SER A 61 -8.79 -10.14 12.25
N PRO A 62 -9.96 -9.60 12.69
CA PRO A 62 -10.87 -10.35 13.54
C PRO A 62 -11.23 -11.73 12.97
N ALA A 63 -11.44 -11.85 11.66
CA ALA A 63 -11.75 -13.11 10.99
C ALA A 63 -10.59 -14.15 11.00
N ASP A 64 -9.34 -13.74 11.22
CA ASP A 64 -8.18 -14.66 11.29
C ASP A 64 -7.84 -15.10 12.73
N ARG A 65 -8.42 -14.45 13.73
CA ARG A 65 -8.17 -14.79 15.14
C ARG A 65 -8.69 -16.17 15.48
N ALA A 66 -7.97 -16.88 16.35
CA ALA A 66 -8.34 -18.25 16.74
C ALA A 66 -9.78 -18.37 17.30
N ALA A 67 -10.25 -17.36 18.03
CA ALA A 67 -11.59 -17.34 18.63
C ALA A 67 -12.74 -17.12 17.62
N SER A 68 -12.44 -16.50 16.47
CA SER A 68 -13.43 -16.04 15.48
C SER A 68 -13.04 -16.46 14.06
N ARG A 69 -12.35 -17.60 13.94
CA ARG A 69 -11.71 -18.03 12.70
C ARG A 69 -12.74 -18.33 11.61
N LEU A 70 -12.69 -17.52 10.57
CA LEU A 70 -13.27 -17.79 9.26
C LEU A 70 -12.21 -18.42 8.34
N ARG A 71 -12.68 -19.14 7.33
CA ARG A 71 -11.83 -19.71 6.28
C ARG A 71 -12.37 -19.29 4.92
N PRO A 72 -11.51 -19.11 3.90
CA PRO A 72 -11.98 -19.02 2.53
C PRO A 72 -12.93 -20.18 2.20
N GLY A 73 -14.08 -19.86 1.62
CA GLY A 73 -15.15 -20.79 1.31
C GLY A 73 -16.22 -20.95 2.40
N ASP A 74 -15.96 -20.56 3.65
CA ASP A 74 -17.02 -20.52 4.68
C ASP A 74 -18.18 -19.61 4.21
N VAL A 75 -19.40 -19.96 4.59
CA VAL A 75 -20.62 -19.20 4.25
C VAL A 75 -21.23 -18.64 5.53
N ILE A 76 -21.31 -17.31 5.60
CA ILE A 76 -21.96 -16.60 6.71
C ILE A 76 -23.47 -16.62 6.45
N LEU A 77 -24.22 -17.26 7.33
CA LEU A 77 -25.67 -17.43 7.21
C LEU A 77 -26.44 -16.34 7.96
N SER A 78 -25.93 -15.90 9.11
CA SER A 78 -26.56 -14.85 9.91
C SER A 78 -25.56 -14.06 10.75
N VAL A 79 -25.95 -12.84 11.09
CA VAL A 79 -25.20 -11.89 11.92
C VAL A 79 -26.15 -11.33 12.99
N GLY A 80 -25.81 -11.52 14.26
CA GLY A 80 -26.68 -11.10 15.37
C GLY A 80 -28.06 -11.77 15.36
N GLY A 81 -28.17 -12.97 14.79
CA GLY A 81 -29.44 -13.69 14.63
C GLY A 81 -30.27 -13.25 13.41
N GLN A 82 -29.84 -12.23 12.66
CA GLN A 82 -30.48 -11.82 11.40
C GLN A 82 -29.83 -12.55 10.22
N SER A 83 -30.64 -13.15 9.35
CA SER A 83 -30.13 -13.80 8.14
C SER A 83 -29.46 -12.77 7.24
N VAL A 84 -28.37 -13.18 6.57
CA VAL A 84 -27.68 -12.37 5.58
C VAL A 84 -27.59 -13.13 4.26
N GLY A 85 -27.46 -12.42 3.15
CA GLY A 85 -27.44 -13.04 1.83
C GLY A 85 -27.47 -12.02 0.70
N PRO A 86 -27.65 -12.45 -0.55
CA PRO A 86 -27.70 -11.57 -1.71
C PRO A 86 -28.79 -10.48 -1.61
N GLU A 87 -29.92 -10.80 -0.97
CA GLU A 87 -31.06 -9.90 -0.77
C GLU A 87 -31.05 -9.18 0.60
N ASP A 88 -30.22 -9.65 1.54
CA ASP A 88 -30.17 -9.16 2.93
C ASP A 88 -28.83 -8.48 3.20
N ALA A 89 -28.85 -7.15 3.34
CA ALA A 89 -27.65 -6.33 3.45
C ALA A 89 -26.87 -6.60 4.75
N LEU A 90 -25.71 -7.23 4.64
CA LEU A 90 -24.75 -7.41 5.74
C LEU A 90 -24.48 -6.11 6.48
N GLU A 91 -24.33 -5.02 5.73
CA GLU A 91 -23.96 -3.71 6.24
C GLU A 91 -24.92 -3.25 7.33
N SER A 92 -26.23 -3.45 7.13
CA SER A 92 -27.28 -3.09 8.09
C SER A 92 -27.11 -3.78 9.45
N THR A 93 -26.60 -5.02 9.45
CA THR A 93 -26.37 -5.81 10.67
C THR A 93 -25.10 -5.40 11.41
N LEU A 94 -24.24 -4.60 10.78
CA LEU A 94 -22.93 -4.19 11.27
C LEU A 94 -22.80 -2.69 11.54
N VAL A 95 -23.86 -1.90 11.27
CA VAL A 95 -23.92 -0.49 11.67
C VAL A 95 -23.77 -0.36 13.19
N ASP A 96 -22.84 0.49 13.61
CA ASP A 96 -22.49 0.79 15.00
C ASP A 96 -22.05 -0.43 15.84
N LYS A 97 -21.58 -1.49 15.17
CA LYS A 97 -21.03 -2.70 15.82
C LYS A 97 -19.50 -2.72 15.97
N VAL A 98 -18.83 -1.60 15.69
CA VAL A 98 -17.38 -1.49 15.87
C VAL A 98 -17.02 -1.68 17.35
N GLY A 99 -16.24 -2.72 17.65
CA GLY A 99 -15.80 -3.05 19.01
C GLY A 99 -16.81 -3.86 19.84
N GLU A 100 -18.01 -4.10 19.34
CA GLU A 100 -19.02 -4.95 19.99
C GLU A 100 -18.86 -6.41 19.59
N GLU A 101 -19.22 -7.34 20.47
CA GLU A 101 -19.28 -8.76 20.13
C GLU A 101 -20.55 -9.07 19.34
N VAL A 102 -20.37 -9.71 18.19
CA VAL A 102 -21.44 -10.10 17.28
C VAL A 102 -21.36 -11.60 17.05
N LEU A 103 -22.50 -12.28 17.19
CA LEU A 103 -22.63 -13.70 16.91
C LEU A 103 -22.83 -13.93 15.41
N LEU A 104 -21.99 -14.76 14.80
CA LEU A 104 -22.15 -15.22 13.42
C LEU A 104 -22.55 -16.70 13.41
N THR A 105 -23.50 -17.06 12.57
CA THR A 105 -23.72 -18.46 12.19
C THR A 105 -23.01 -18.74 10.87
N VAL A 106 -22.09 -19.70 10.86
CA VAL A 106 -21.22 -19.98 9.72
C VAL A 106 -21.33 -21.46 9.34
N ALA A 107 -21.58 -21.74 8.07
CA ALA A 107 -21.50 -23.09 7.52
C ALA A 107 -20.17 -23.27 6.78
N PRO A 108 -19.51 -24.44 6.90
CA PRO A 108 -18.36 -24.76 6.07
C PRO A 108 -18.75 -24.87 4.60
N ALA A 109 -17.80 -24.58 3.71
CA ALA A 109 -17.99 -24.61 2.25
C ALA A 109 -18.69 -25.91 1.79
N PRO A 110 -19.77 -25.84 0.99
CA PRO A 110 -20.21 -27.01 0.24
C PRO A 110 -19.10 -27.34 -0.77
N GLU A 111 -18.53 -28.55 -0.71
CA GLU A 111 -17.60 -29.01 -1.75
C GLU A 111 -18.31 -28.94 -3.10
N THR A 112 -17.91 -27.99 -3.93
CA THR A 112 -18.07 -28.14 -5.37
C THR A 112 -16.96 -29.11 -5.78
N PRO A 113 -17.24 -30.21 -6.51
CA PRO A 113 -16.22 -31.16 -6.87
C PRO A 113 -15.15 -30.44 -7.69
N ALA A 114 -13.94 -30.37 -7.14
CA ALA A 114 -12.80 -29.93 -7.91
C ALA A 114 -12.60 -30.94 -9.04
N THR A 115 -12.71 -30.48 -10.28
CA THR A 115 -12.21 -31.18 -11.47
C THR A 115 -10.68 -31.21 -11.41
N VAL A 116 -10.14 -32.07 -10.53
CA VAL A 116 -8.75 -32.50 -10.56
C VAL A 116 -8.75 -33.96 -10.99
N PRO A 117 -7.98 -34.36 -12.02
CA PRO A 117 -7.90 -35.75 -12.43
C PRO A 117 -7.34 -36.60 -11.29
N ALA A 118 -7.98 -37.75 -11.08
CA ALA A 118 -7.75 -38.64 -9.96
C ALA A 118 -6.31 -39.17 -9.91
N SER A 119 -5.67 -38.99 -8.76
CA SER A 119 -4.61 -39.88 -8.30
C SER A 119 -4.81 -40.19 -6.82
N GLU A 120 -5.15 -41.46 -6.58
CA GLU A 120 -5.21 -42.26 -5.34
C GLU A 120 -6.41 -42.09 -4.38
N PRO A 121 -6.89 -43.20 -3.77
CA PRO A 121 -8.14 -43.23 -3.03
C PRO A 121 -7.94 -42.71 -1.61
N ALA A 122 -8.51 -41.55 -1.31
CA ALA A 122 -8.57 -41.01 0.03
C ALA A 122 -9.52 -41.83 0.92
N ALA A 123 -9.08 -42.08 2.15
CA ALA A 123 -9.86 -42.72 3.21
C ALA A 123 -11.22 -42.02 3.44
N ALA A 124 -12.20 -42.78 3.94
CA ALA A 124 -13.58 -42.35 4.18
C ALA A 124 -13.67 -40.95 4.83
N PRO A 125 -14.56 -40.06 4.33
CA PRO A 125 -14.64 -38.70 4.86
C PRO A 125 -15.18 -38.73 6.28
N ALA A 126 -14.41 -38.15 7.21
CA ALA A 126 -14.90 -37.81 8.53
C ALA A 126 -16.14 -36.92 8.38
N SER A 127 -17.18 -37.20 9.17
CA SER A 127 -18.44 -36.43 9.24
C SER A 127 -18.17 -34.91 9.25
N ARG A 128 -18.68 -34.19 8.25
CA ARG A 128 -18.52 -32.73 8.15
C ARG A 128 -19.15 -32.04 9.37
N PRO A 129 -18.48 -31.07 10.00
CA PRO A 129 -19.10 -30.27 11.05
C PRO A 129 -20.28 -29.48 10.45
N GLY A 130 -21.42 -29.47 11.14
CA GLY A 130 -22.59 -28.66 10.77
C GLY A 130 -22.31 -27.15 10.91
N PRO A 131 -23.35 -26.32 10.75
CA PRO A 131 -23.26 -24.90 11.07
C PRO A 131 -22.67 -24.69 12.47
N ARG A 132 -21.77 -23.71 12.60
CA ARG A 132 -21.14 -23.36 13.87
C ARG A 132 -21.39 -21.89 14.18
N GLU A 133 -21.52 -21.59 15.46
CA GLU A 133 -21.59 -20.23 15.95
C GLU A 133 -20.18 -19.73 16.30
N ILE A 134 -19.84 -18.52 15.86
CA ILE A 134 -18.60 -17.84 16.23
C ILE A 134 -18.92 -16.43 16.72
N VAL A 135 -18.22 -15.99 17.76
CA VAL A 135 -18.31 -14.60 18.25
C VAL A 135 -17.17 -13.82 17.63
N ILE A 136 -17.48 -12.73 16.94
CA ILE A 136 -16.49 -11.84 16.31
C ILE A 136 -16.65 -10.42 16.82
N ARG A 137 -15.54 -9.67 16.86
CA ARG A 137 -15.54 -8.25 17.23
C ARG A 137 -15.17 -7.41 15.99
N PRO A 138 -16.15 -6.79 15.30
CA PRO A 138 -15.88 -6.00 14.11
C PRO A 138 -14.96 -4.82 14.41
N ILE A 139 -14.18 -4.42 13.41
CA ILE A 139 -13.28 -3.27 13.45
C ILE A 139 -13.80 -2.16 12.54
N GLY A 140 -13.32 -0.93 12.73
CA GLY A 140 -13.67 0.19 11.85
C GLY A 140 -12.98 0.09 10.48
N ALA A 141 -13.49 0.87 9.51
CA ALA A 141 -12.98 0.90 8.14
C ALA A 141 -11.47 1.19 8.05
N ASP A 142 -10.96 2.13 8.86
CA ASP A 142 -9.55 2.51 8.86
C ASP A 142 -8.64 1.36 9.29
N ALA A 143 -8.95 0.72 10.42
CA ALA A 143 -8.21 -0.44 10.89
C ALA A 143 -8.27 -1.61 9.89
N PHE A 144 -9.42 -1.82 9.22
CA PHE A 144 -9.53 -2.86 8.21
C PHE A 144 -8.69 -2.55 6.96
N ARG A 145 -8.65 -1.29 6.53
CA ARG A 145 -7.79 -0.82 5.43
C ARG A 145 -6.31 -0.93 5.77
N ASP A 146 -5.92 -0.66 7.01
CA ASP A 146 -4.54 -0.83 7.47
C ASP A 146 -4.09 -2.29 7.43
N LEU A 147 -4.93 -3.22 7.90
CA LEU A 147 -4.62 -4.65 7.83
C LEU A 147 -4.53 -5.16 6.38
N GLN A 148 -5.38 -4.68 5.47
CA GLN A 148 -5.27 -4.99 4.05
C GLN A 148 -3.98 -4.46 3.44
N TYR A 149 -3.60 -3.24 3.79
CA TYR A 149 -2.33 -2.64 3.38
C TYR A 149 -1.13 -3.47 3.89
N GLU A 150 -1.10 -3.83 5.16
CA GLU A 150 -0.02 -4.65 5.74
C GLU A 150 0.05 -6.05 5.12
N ALA A 151 -1.10 -6.67 4.82
CA ALA A 151 -1.15 -7.93 4.10
C ALA A 151 -0.57 -7.81 2.69
N TRP A 152 -0.92 -6.75 1.95
CA TRP A 152 -0.40 -6.46 0.62
C TRP A 152 1.13 -6.23 0.62
N VAL A 153 1.64 -5.43 1.56
CA VAL A 153 3.09 -5.20 1.69
C VAL A 153 3.84 -6.50 1.99
N ARG A 154 3.35 -7.30 2.95
CA ARG A 154 3.96 -8.60 3.30
C ARG A 154 3.96 -9.57 2.12
N ASP A 155 2.86 -9.61 1.37
CA ASP A 155 2.73 -10.47 0.21
C ASP A 155 3.69 -10.05 -0.91
N ASN A 156 3.86 -8.76 -1.20
CA ASN A 156 4.89 -8.28 -2.14
C ASN A 156 6.31 -8.59 -1.67
N ALA A 157 6.61 -8.39 -0.39
CA ALA A 157 7.92 -8.71 0.17
C ALA A 157 8.27 -10.21 0.05
N ARG A 158 7.28 -11.08 0.31
CA ARG A 158 7.38 -12.53 0.10
C ARG A 158 7.60 -12.85 -1.37
N TYR A 159 6.77 -12.28 -2.26
CA TYR A 159 6.86 -12.47 -3.71
C TYR A 159 8.25 -12.16 -4.26
N VAL A 160 8.84 -11.03 -3.86
CA VAL A 160 10.21 -10.63 -4.24
C VAL A 160 11.24 -11.57 -3.64
N THR A 161 11.09 -11.92 -2.36
CA THR A 161 12.04 -12.82 -1.67
C THR A 161 12.08 -14.20 -2.34
N GLU A 162 10.94 -14.81 -2.62
CA GLU A 162 10.83 -16.13 -3.27
C GLU A 162 11.45 -16.13 -4.67
N ARG A 163 11.12 -15.11 -5.50
CA ARG A 163 11.62 -15.01 -6.88
C ARG A 163 13.09 -14.66 -6.99
N THR A 164 13.70 -14.18 -5.92
CA THR A 164 15.10 -13.71 -5.94
C THR A 164 15.99 -14.55 -5.04
N GLY A 165 15.47 -15.63 -4.45
CA GLY A 165 16.21 -16.44 -3.49
C GLY A 165 16.69 -15.63 -2.28
N GLY A 166 15.92 -14.60 -1.89
CA GLY A 166 16.29 -13.66 -0.83
C GLY A 166 17.40 -12.68 -1.18
N ARG A 167 17.84 -12.59 -2.44
CA ARG A 167 18.95 -11.70 -2.84
C ARG A 167 18.54 -10.23 -2.99
N ILE A 168 17.24 -9.95 -3.19
CA ILE A 168 16.68 -8.61 -3.33
C ILE A 168 15.72 -8.34 -2.17
N GLY A 169 15.83 -7.17 -1.56
CA GLY A 169 14.91 -6.66 -0.54
C GLY A 169 13.73 -5.91 -1.17
N TYR A 170 12.63 -5.79 -0.44
CA TYR A 170 11.48 -4.99 -0.83
C TYR A 170 10.96 -4.22 0.38
N LEU A 171 10.62 -2.96 0.17
CA LEU A 171 9.84 -2.16 1.10
C LEU A 171 8.88 -1.25 0.33
N HIS A 172 7.84 -0.80 1.02
CA HIS A 172 6.89 0.17 0.50
C HIS A 172 6.82 1.38 1.42
N ILE A 173 6.84 2.58 0.85
CA ILE A 173 6.66 3.83 1.58
C ILE A 173 5.22 4.28 1.37
N ARG A 174 4.39 4.20 2.41
CA ARG A 174 2.94 4.45 2.33
C ARG A 174 2.57 5.91 2.09
N GLY A 175 3.27 6.82 2.76
CA GLY A 175 3.08 8.26 2.73
C GLY A 175 4.44 8.95 2.90
N MET A 176 4.47 10.28 2.73
CA MET A 176 5.66 11.08 2.97
C MET A 176 5.51 11.94 4.23
N ASP A 177 5.03 11.33 5.31
CA ASP A 177 4.96 11.96 6.64
C ASP A 177 6.01 11.36 7.59
N GLU A 178 6.13 11.91 8.79
CA GLU A 178 7.09 11.47 9.79
C GLU A 178 6.86 10.01 10.25
N ASN A 179 5.61 9.59 10.46
CA ASN A 179 5.30 8.22 10.87
C ASN A 179 5.63 7.21 9.75
N SER A 180 5.36 7.57 8.50
CA SER A 180 5.76 6.80 7.34
C SER A 180 7.28 6.71 7.21
N PHE A 181 8.01 7.79 7.49
CA PHE A 181 9.47 7.78 7.48
C PHE A 181 10.07 6.92 8.62
N GLN A 182 9.53 7.02 9.84
CA GLN A 182 9.96 6.18 10.97
C GLN A 182 9.72 4.68 10.68
N THR A 183 8.59 4.36 10.05
CA THR A 183 8.30 3.00 9.57
C THR A 183 9.31 2.54 8.53
N PHE A 184 9.60 3.40 7.53
CA PHE A 184 10.63 3.13 6.51
C PHE A 184 12.00 2.88 7.15
N GLU A 185 12.44 3.72 8.08
CA GLU A 185 13.74 3.61 8.73
C GLU A 185 13.87 2.33 9.57
N ARG A 186 12.84 2.00 10.36
CA ARG A 186 12.75 0.75 11.12
C ARG A 186 12.81 -0.48 10.22
N ASP A 187 12.00 -0.49 9.16
CA ASP A 187 11.83 -1.67 8.30
C ASP A 187 12.96 -1.83 7.29
N LEU A 188 13.69 -0.75 6.98
CA LEU A 188 14.80 -0.75 6.03
C LEU A 188 15.86 -1.76 6.42
N TYR A 189 16.26 -1.84 7.68
CA TYR A 189 17.27 -2.82 8.09
C TYR A 189 16.80 -4.26 7.84
N ALA A 190 15.55 -4.59 8.20
CA ALA A 190 14.98 -5.91 7.97
C ALA A 190 14.85 -6.24 6.48
N ALA A 191 14.47 -5.27 5.66
CA ALA A 191 14.36 -5.41 4.21
C ALA A 191 15.71 -5.49 3.50
N ALA A 192 16.75 -4.82 4.02
CA ALA A 192 18.03 -4.60 3.35
C ALA A 192 19.16 -5.53 3.83
N HIS A 193 19.09 -6.02 5.07
CA HIS A 193 20.17 -6.82 5.65
C HIS A 193 20.45 -8.08 4.82
N GLY A 194 21.72 -8.26 4.44
CA GLY A 194 22.17 -9.38 3.59
C GLY A 194 21.72 -9.32 2.12
N ARG A 195 20.96 -8.30 1.71
CA ARG A 195 20.50 -8.15 0.32
C ARG A 195 21.55 -7.49 -0.57
N ALA A 196 21.51 -7.80 -1.86
CA ALA A 196 22.37 -7.20 -2.89
C ALA A 196 21.71 -5.98 -3.55
N ALA A 197 20.39 -5.93 -3.62
CA ALA A 197 19.62 -4.78 -4.10
C ALA A 197 18.36 -4.56 -3.26
N LEU A 198 17.76 -3.38 -3.39
CA LEU A 198 16.50 -3.02 -2.74
C LEU A 198 15.49 -2.49 -3.77
N ILE A 199 14.26 -3.00 -3.73
CA ILE A 199 13.12 -2.40 -4.41
C ILE A 199 12.39 -1.50 -3.42
N ILE A 200 12.23 -0.23 -3.79
CA ILE A 200 11.56 0.80 -3.01
C ILE A 200 10.27 1.15 -3.74
N ASP A 201 9.14 0.75 -3.17
CA ASP A 201 7.84 0.94 -3.79
C ASP A 201 7.14 2.18 -3.23
N VAL A 202 6.82 3.14 -4.12
CA VAL A 202 6.06 4.36 -3.81
C VAL A 202 4.74 4.41 -4.59
N ARG A 203 4.30 3.30 -5.17
CA ARG A 203 2.99 3.19 -5.83
C ARG A 203 1.88 3.47 -4.83
N ASN A 204 0.89 4.27 -5.22
CA ASN A 204 -0.23 4.67 -4.34
C ASN A 204 0.18 5.48 -3.09
N ASN A 205 1.39 6.06 -3.07
CA ASN A 205 1.81 6.97 -2.01
C ASN A 205 1.19 8.37 -2.24
N GLY A 206 0.40 8.83 -1.28
CA GLY A 206 -0.34 10.09 -1.35
C GLY A 206 0.47 11.37 -1.11
N GLY A 207 1.78 11.27 -0.90
CA GLY A 207 2.67 12.40 -0.67
C GLY A 207 2.76 12.86 0.79
N GLY A 208 3.16 14.11 1.00
CA GLY A 208 3.60 14.65 2.29
C GLY A 208 4.77 15.62 2.13
N TRP A 209 5.85 15.47 2.88
CA TRP A 209 7.02 16.36 2.89
C TRP A 209 8.39 15.69 3.20
N THR A 210 8.46 14.38 3.44
CA THR A 210 9.69 13.68 3.87
C THR A 210 10.58 13.11 2.75
N ALA A 211 10.37 13.48 1.47
CA ALA A 211 11.19 13.01 0.35
C ALA A 211 12.69 13.22 0.57
N ASP A 212 13.10 14.40 1.05
CA ASP A 212 14.51 14.71 1.31
C ASP A 212 15.11 13.85 2.45
N TRP A 213 14.30 13.42 3.41
CA TRP A 213 14.74 12.50 4.46
C TRP A 213 14.99 11.11 3.89
N VAL A 214 14.11 10.64 3.00
CA VAL A 214 14.33 9.39 2.27
C VAL A 214 15.58 9.50 1.40
N LEU A 215 15.81 10.63 0.72
CA LEU A 215 17.05 10.86 -0.04
C LEU A 215 18.30 10.88 0.84
N ALA A 216 18.22 11.37 2.07
CA ALA A 216 19.34 11.32 3.02
C ALA A 216 19.74 9.88 3.40
N VAL A 217 18.84 8.91 3.24
CA VAL A 217 19.10 7.48 3.43
C VAL A 217 19.63 6.82 2.16
N LEU A 218 19.07 7.19 1.00
CA LEU A 218 19.34 6.51 -0.27
C LEU A 218 20.53 7.09 -1.03
N ASN A 219 20.81 8.39 -0.91
CA ASN A 219 21.78 9.09 -1.75
C ASN A 219 23.10 9.42 -1.02
N VAL A 220 23.47 8.59 -0.03
CA VAL A 220 24.71 8.77 0.74
C VAL A 220 25.91 8.37 -0.11
N ARG A 221 26.80 9.33 -0.37
CA ARG A 221 28.10 9.06 -1.01
C ARG A 221 29.14 8.71 0.04
N ARG A 222 29.62 7.47 0.03
CA ARG A 222 30.74 7.04 0.88
C ARG A 222 32.02 7.76 0.43
N HIS A 223 32.71 8.38 1.38
CA HIS A 223 33.99 9.06 1.13
C HIS A 223 35.20 8.27 1.66
N ALA A 224 34.96 7.19 2.40
CA ALA A 224 35.96 6.33 3.02
C ALA A 224 35.34 4.99 3.44
N TYR A 225 36.17 4.05 3.88
CA TYR A 225 35.78 2.88 4.66
C TYR A 225 36.64 2.81 5.93
N ALA A 226 36.10 2.21 6.99
CA ALA A 226 36.83 1.89 8.21
C ALA A 226 37.15 0.40 8.23
N VAL A 227 38.27 0.03 8.86
CA VAL A 227 38.65 -1.36 9.12
C VAL A 227 38.81 -1.50 10.62
N SER A 228 37.96 -2.30 11.26
CA SER A 228 38.10 -2.58 12.68
C SER A 228 39.22 -3.61 12.90
N ARG A 229 39.81 -3.64 14.10
CA ARG A 229 40.86 -4.61 14.44
C ARG A 229 40.33 -6.04 14.33
N GLY A 230 40.72 -6.76 13.27
CA GLY A 230 40.26 -8.12 12.97
C GLY A 230 38.92 -8.21 12.25
N GLY A 231 38.35 -7.08 11.80
CA GLY A 231 37.11 -7.05 11.02
C GLY A 231 37.32 -6.77 9.54
N GLN A 232 36.22 -6.81 8.80
CA GLN A 232 36.20 -6.48 7.37
C GLN A 232 36.06 -4.96 7.16
N PRO A 233 36.52 -4.44 6.01
CA PRO A 233 36.21 -3.07 5.59
C PRO A 233 34.71 -2.77 5.62
N GLY A 234 34.33 -1.64 6.21
CA GLY A 234 32.93 -1.21 6.29
C GLY A 234 32.79 0.24 6.74
N TYR A 235 31.64 0.87 6.49
CA TYR A 235 31.37 2.22 6.97
C TYR A 235 30.78 2.17 8.38
N PRO A 236 31.23 3.00 9.34
CA PRO A 236 30.66 3.06 10.68
C PRO A 236 29.23 3.64 10.62
N HIS A 237 28.22 2.76 10.63
CA HIS A 237 26.82 3.17 10.53
C HIS A 237 26.33 3.96 11.75
N ASP A 238 26.98 3.81 12.91
CA ASP A 238 26.75 4.57 14.14
C ASP A 238 27.14 6.05 14.04
N ARG A 239 27.81 6.46 12.96
CA ARG A 239 28.19 7.87 12.70
C ARG A 239 27.26 8.58 11.72
N LEU A 240 26.28 7.88 11.16
CA LEU A 240 25.32 8.46 10.24
C LEU A 240 24.07 8.90 11.01
N VAL A 241 23.45 9.98 10.53
CA VAL A 241 22.16 10.44 11.09
C VAL A 241 21.08 9.37 10.90
N PHE A 242 21.09 8.72 9.73
CA PHE A 242 20.21 7.60 9.40
C PHE A 242 21.03 6.44 8.85
N TYR A 243 20.47 5.22 8.91
CA TYR A 243 21.03 4.10 8.17
C TYR A 243 21.13 4.45 6.68
N ALA A 244 22.22 4.05 6.01
CA ALA A 244 22.45 4.37 4.61
C ALA A 244 22.39 3.14 3.70
N TRP A 245 21.53 3.19 2.70
CA TRP A 245 21.50 2.18 1.64
C TRP A 245 22.34 2.63 0.44
N THR A 246 23.53 2.05 0.31
CA THR A 246 24.54 2.44 -0.71
C THR A 246 24.67 1.43 -1.85
N LYS A 247 24.01 0.27 -1.74
CA LYS A 247 23.95 -0.77 -2.76
C LYS A 247 22.91 -0.45 -3.85
N PRO A 248 22.84 -1.21 -4.95
CA PRO A 248 21.79 -1.08 -5.95
C PRO A 248 20.37 -0.87 -5.40
N ALA A 249 19.62 0.06 -6.01
CA ALA A 249 18.22 0.30 -5.68
C ALA A 249 17.38 0.46 -6.96
N VAL A 250 16.11 0.10 -6.90
CA VAL A 250 15.11 0.29 -7.95
C VAL A 250 13.87 0.91 -7.32
N MET A 251 13.28 1.91 -7.96
CA MET A 251 12.06 2.54 -7.47
C MET A 251 10.85 2.16 -8.32
N LEU A 252 9.75 1.80 -7.66
CA LEU A 252 8.45 1.58 -8.31
C LEU A 252 7.55 2.80 -8.12
N CYS A 253 6.94 3.28 -9.20
CA CYS A 253 5.95 4.37 -9.17
C CYS A 253 4.74 4.06 -10.05
N ASN A 254 3.62 4.73 -9.80
CA ASN A 254 2.44 4.67 -10.65
C ASN A 254 1.69 6.00 -10.67
N GLN A 255 0.59 6.05 -11.41
CA GLN A 255 -0.26 7.23 -11.52
C GLN A 255 -0.84 7.71 -10.18
N TYR A 256 -0.81 6.88 -9.14
CA TYR A 256 -1.30 7.22 -7.79
C TYR A 256 -0.16 7.64 -6.85
N SER A 257 1.09 7.62 -7.29
CA SER A 257 2.19 8.31 -6.62
C SER A 257 2.00 9.81 -6.80
N PHE A 258 1.70 10.52 -5.71
CA PHE A 258 1.23 11.91 -5.74
C PHE A 258 2.11 12.84 -4.89
N SER A 259 2.21 14.11 -5.31
CA SER A 259 2.85 15.17 -4.52
C SER A 259 4.30 14.84 -4.15
N ASN A 260 4.65 14.84 -2.87
CA ASN A 260 6.03 14.61 -2.44
C ASN A 260 6.60 13.22 -2.80
N ALA A 261 5.75 12.23 -3.10
CA ALA A 261 6.19 10.97 -3.69
C ALA A 261 6.75 11.15 -5.12
N GLU A 262 6.20 12.10 -5.88
CA GLU A 262 6.68 12.45 -7.21
C GLU A 262 7.99 13.21 -7.13
N ILE A 263 8.13 14.11 -6.14
CA ILE A 263 9.41 14.79 -5.86
C ILE A 263 10.50 13.75 -5.61
N LEU A 264 10.22 12.73 -4.79
CA LEU A 264 11.15 11.63 -4.58
C LEU A 264 11.44 10.85 -5.88
N ALA A 265 10.44 10.55 -6.70
CA ALA A 265 10.62 9.81 -7.96
C ALA A 265 11.46 10.58 -8.99
N HIS A 266 11.18 11.87 -9.17
CA HIS A 266 12.00 12.79 -9.97
C HIS A 266 13.43 12.85 -9.45
N ALA A 267 13.61 13.03 -8.14
CA ALA A 267 14.95 13.09 -7.54
C ALA A 267 15.71 11.77 -7.68
N PHE A 268 15.07 10.63 -7.47
CA PHE A 268 15.68 9.30 -7.60
C PHE A 268 16.24 9.09 -9.02
N LYS A 269 15.49 9.50 -10.04
CA LYS A 269 15.89 9.48 -11.44
C LYS A 269 17.00 10.51 -11.74
N ASN A 270 16.78 11.78 -11.42
CA ASN A 270 17.69 12.87 -11.79
C ASN A 270 19.04 12.79 -11.06
N LEU A 271 19.09 12.19 -9.88
CA LEU A 271 20.32 11.92 -9.14
C LEU A 271 21.02 10.63 -9.60
N GLY A 272 20.45 9.89 -10.57
CA GLY A 272 21.02 8.65 -11.07
C GLY A 272 21.07 7.54 -10.04
N ARG A 273 20.15 7.52 -9.06
CA ARG A 273 20.20 6.57 -7.94
C ARG A 273 19.90 5.13 -8.37
N GLY A 274 19.10 4.96 -9.41
CA GLY A 274 18.70 3.69 -9.98
C GLY A 274 17.53 3.86 -10.95
N PRO A 275 17.07 2.78 -11.59
CA PRO A 275 15.95 2.86 -12.52
C PRO A 275 14.62 3.09 -11.80
N LEU A 276 13.81 3.99 -12.36
CA LEU A 276 12.41 4.20 -12.02
C LEU A 276 11.53 3.31 -12.92
N VAL A 277 10.64 2.51 -12.33
CA VAL A 277 9.85 1.47 -13.02
C VAL A 277 8.37 1.65 -12.74
N GLY A 278 7.51 1.47 -13.75
CA GLY A 278 6.06 1.46 -13.57
C GLY A 278 5.33 2.42 -14.51
N ALA A 279 4.43 3.24 -14.00
CA ALA A 279 3.68 4.22 -14.79
C ALA A 279 4.08 5.66 -14.41
N PRO A 280 3.88 6.65 -15.30
CA PRO A 280 4.05 8.06 -14.95
C PRO A 280 3.29 8.41 -13.67
N THR A 281 3.89 9.26 -12.84
CA THR A 281 3.23 9.77 -11.63
C THR A 281 2.15 10.80 -11.97
N TRP A 282 1.36 11.22 -10.98
CA TRP A 282 0.16 12.03 -11.19
C TRP A 282 0.40 13.39 -11.88
N GLY A 283 1.51 14.06 -11.57
CA GLY A 283 1.88 15.38 -12.06
C GLY A 283 1.35 16.52 -11.18
N GLY A 284 1.21 16.34 -9.87
CA GLY A 284 0.72 17.40 -8.98
C GLY A 284 1.67 17.59 -7.81
N VAL A 285 2.49 18.64 -7.82
CA VAL A 285 3.62 18.80 -6.86
C VAL A 285 3.74 20.18 -6.24
N ILE A 286 2.81 21.10 -6.50
CA ILE A 286 2.86 22.43 -5.89
C ILE A 286 2.75 22.31 -4.36
N SER A 287 3.76 22.82 -3.64
CA SER A 287 3.66 22.93 -2.19
C SER A 287 2.56 23.92 -1.82
N THR A 288 1.90 23.65 -0.71
CA THR A 288 0.60 24.22 -0.40
C THR A 288 0.52 24.69 1.05
N GLY A 289 -0.29 25.72 1.27
CA GLY A 289 -0.74 26.16 2.58
C GLY A 289 -2.22 25.92 2.77
N ALA A 290 -2.68 26.01 4.01
CA ALA A 290 -4.10 25.93 4.34
C ALA A 290 -4.51 27.09 5.26
N TYR A 291 -5.67 27.66 4.99
CA TYR A 291 -6.32 28.69 5.82
C TYR A 291 -7.63 28.16 6.36
N THR A 292 -7.92 28.44 7.63
CA THR A 292 -9.21 28.09 8.25
C THR A 292 -10.12 29.31 8.23
N LEU A 293 -11.34 29.14 7.69
CA LEU A 293 -12.37 30.17 7.65
C LEU A 293 -13.13 30.25 8.99
N LEU A 294 -13.98 31.27 9.14
CA LEU A 294 -14.74 31.53 10.37
C LEU A 294 -15.72 30.41 10.74
N ASP A 295 -16.22 29.68 9.74
CA ASP A 295 -17.14 28.55 9.91
C ASP A 295 -16.41 27.21 10.14
N GLY A 296 -15.06 27.23 10.19
CA GLY A 296 -14.23 26.05 10.36
C GLY A 296 -13.88 25.31 9.07
N ALA A 297 -14.34 25.79 7.90
CA ALA A 297 -13.90 25.26 6.61
C ALA A 297 -12.39 25.50 6.41
N GLN A 298 -11.73 24.59 5.71
CA GLN A 298 -10.31 24.71 5.35
C GLN A 298 -10.17 24.99 3.86
N VAL A 299 -9.49 26.07 3.51
CA VAL A 299 -9.11 26.42 2.13
C VAL A 299 -7.65 26.07 1.94
N ARG A 300 -7.38 25.15 1.02
CA ARG A 300 -6.04 24.75 0.61
C ARG A 300 -5.65 25.56 -0.64
N MET A 301 -4.47 26.16 -0.62
CA MET A 301 -3.96 27.03 -1.69
C MET A 301 -2.59 26.57 -2.20
N PRO A 302 -2.33 26.68 -3.51
CA PRO A 302 -1.01 26.45 -4.09
C PRO A 302 -0.06 27.60 -3.76
N GLU A 303 1.20 27.30 -3.45
CA GLU A 303 2.21 28.30 -3.09
C GLU A 303 3.49 28.16 -3.93
N ARG A 304 4.24 27.07 -3.75
CA ARG A 304 5.60 26.93 -4.30
C ARG A 304 5.68 25.82 -5.33
N GLY A 305 6.05 26.17 -6.57
CA GLY A 305 6.34 25.22 -7.64
C GLY A 305 7.67 24.49 -7.43
N TRP A 306 7.76 23.28 -7.99
CA TRP A 306 8.96 22.45 -7.99
C TRP A 306 9.45 22.28 -9.42
N PHE A 307 10.74 22.49 -9.63
CA PHE A 307 11.37 22.45 -10.95
C PHE A 307 12.58 21.52 -10.87
N THR A 308 12.74 20.71 -11.91
CA THR A 308 13.86 19.77 -12.03
C THR A 308 15.20 20.50 -12.19
N LEU A 309 16.28 19.82 -11.84
CA LEU A 309 17.64 20.25 -12.14
C LEU A 309 18.31 19.22 -13.05
N PRO A 310 19.18 19.67 -13.99
CA PRO A 310 19.58 21.06 -14.24
C PRO A 310 18.67 21.83 -15.22
N ASP A 311 17.69 21.16 -15.81
CA ASP A 311 16.88 21.60 -16.95
C ASP A 311 15.73 22.56 -16.60
N GLY A 312 15.36 22.68 -15.33
CA GLY A 312 14.36 23.65 -14.87
C GLY A 312 12.95 23.33 -15.35
N VAL A 313 12.66 22.08 -15.74
CA VAL A 313 11.33 21.66 -16.16
C VAL A 313 10.39 21.69 -14.96
N ASP A 314 9.27 22.38 -15.13
CA ASP A 314 8.19 22.40 -14.15
C ASP A 314 7.67 20.98 -13.94
N MET A 315 7.64 20.53 -12.70
CA MET A 315 7.16 19.21 -12.34
C MET A 315 5.63 19.16 -12.23
N GLU A 316 4.96 20.31 -12.07
CA GLU A 316 3.50 20.40 -12.13
C GLU A 316 3.01 20.08 -13.55
N ASN A 317 1.96 19.27 -13.65
CA ASN A 317 1.47 18.67 -14.90
C ASN A 317 2.50 17.83 -15.68
N ASN A 318 3.67 17.57 -15.10
CA ASN A 318 4.76 16.79 -15.69
C ASN A 318 5.25 15.74 -14.68
N GLY A 319 4.40 14.75 -14.40
CA GLY A 319 4.73 13.63 -13.51
C GLY A 319 6.04 12.94 -13.90
N ALA A 320 6.72 12.34 -12.91
CA ALA A 320 7.97 11.63 -13.10
C ALA A 320 7.77 10.49 -14.10
N GLN A 321 8.53 10.55 -15.20
CA GLN A 321 8.47 9.55 -16.26
C GLN A 321 9.39 8.36 -15.90
N PRO A 322 8.86 7.13 -15.75
CA PRO A 322 9.68 5.97 -15.44
C PRO A 322 10.68 5.69 -16.57
N ASP A 323 11.87 5.22 -16.21
CA ASP A 323 12.88 4.74 -17.16
C ASP A 323 12.40 3.46 -17.85
N LEU A 324 11.65 2.64 -17.12
CA LEU A 324 11.01 1.43 -17.62
C LEU A 324 9.49 1.55 -17.46
N PRO A 325 8.79 2.10 -18.47
CA PRO A 325 7.34 2.18 -18.46
C PRO A 325 6.73 0.77 -18.57
N VAL A 326 5.92 0.40 -17.60
CA VAL A 326 5.24 -0.90 -17.49
C VAL A 326 3.81 -0.66 -17.03
N PRO A 327 2.81 -0.77 -17.94
CA PRO A 327 1.41 -0.66 -17.56
C PRO A 327 1.00 -1.88 -16.72
N GLU A 328 0.06 -1.65 -15.80
CA GLU A 328 -0.64 -2.70 -15.06
C GLU A 328 -2.13 -2.58 -15.38
N THR A 329 -2.72 -3.64 -15.93
CA THR A 329 -4.11 -3.63 -16.41
C THR A 329 -5.04 -4.30 -15.40
N PRO A 330 -6.36 -4.02 -15.44
CA PRO A 330 -7.33 -4.76 -14.62
C PRO A 330 -7.29 -6.28 -14.87
N ALA A 331 -6.94 -6.71 -16.09
CA ALA A 331 -6.78 -8.12 -16.41
C ALA A 331 -5.52 -8.75 -15.77
N ASP A 332 -4.50 -7.95 -15.45
CA ASP A 332 -3.35 -8.40 -14.67
C ASP A 332 -3.75 -8.63 -13.21
N GLU A 333 -4.50 -7.70 -12.63
CA GLU A 333 -5.01 -7.78 -11.26
C GLU A 333 -5.89 -9.02 -11.06
N VAL A 334 -6.89 -9.22 -11.94
CA VAL A 334 -7.78 -10.40 -11.89
C VAL A 334 -7.00 -11.72 -12.05
N ALA A 335 -5.93 -11.72 -12.84
CA ALA A 335 -5.08 -12.90 -13.03
C ALA A 335 -3.96 -13.04 -11.99
N GLY A 336 -3.85 -12.13 -11.02
CA GLY A 336 -2.78 -12.10 -10.02
C GLY A 336 -1.38 -11.86 -10.59
N ARG A 337 -1.27 -11.28 -11.80
CA ARG A 337 0.01 -10.91 -12.41
C ARG A 337 0.53 -9.61 -11.81
N ARG A 338 1.85 -9.45 -11.71
CA ARG A 338 2.51 -8.27 -11.12
C ARG A 338 3.57 -7.69 -12.06
N PRO A 339 3.17 -7.21 -13.26
CA PRO A 339 4.12 -6.87 -14.32
C PRO A 339 5.14 -5.82 -13.89
N GLN A 340 4.72 -4.81 -13.12
CA GLN A 340 5.62 -3.78 -12.59
C GLN A 340 6.64 -4.34 -11.60
N LEU A 341 6.20 -5.18 -10.65
CA LEU A 341 7.09 -5.80 -9.65
C LEU A 341 8.07 -6.78 -10.32
N ASP A 342 7.62 -7.56 -11.30
CA ASP A 342 8.48 -8.43 -12.10
C ASP A 342 9.53 -7.64 -12.90
N ALA A 343 9.13 -6.48 -13.44
CA ALA A 343 10.07 -5.59 -14.11
C ALA A 343 11.09 -4.97 -13.16
N ALA A 344 10.67 -4.56 -11.96
CA ALA A 344 11.59 -4.07 -10.93
C ALA A 344 12.57 -5.16 -10.47
N ILE A 345 12.13 -6.42 -10.34
CA ILE A 345 13.02 -7.56 -10.06
C ILE A 345 14.07 -7.73 -11.17
N ARG A 346 13.66 -7.65 -12.45
CA ARG A 346 14.60 -7.74 -13.58
C ARG A 346 15.60 -6.58 -13.57
N ALA A 347 15.13 -5.35 -13.35
CA ALA A 347 15.97 -4.17 -13.26
C ALA A 347 16.98 -4.27 -12.10
N ALA A 348 16.54 -4.74 -10.94
CA ALA A 348 17.40 -4.93 -9.77
C ALA A 348 18.47 -6.01 -10.02
N ARG A 349 18.14 -7.10 -10.72
CA ARG A 349 19.13 -8.12 -11.13
C ARG A 349 20.18 -7.54 -12.07
N ALA A 350 19.78 -6.70 -13.02
CA ALA A 350 20.72 -6.03 -13.93
C ALA A 350 21.67 -5.09 -13.17
N GLN A 351 21.15 -4.33 -12.20
CA GLN A 351 21.96 -3.47 -11.34
C GLN A 351 22.96 -4.26 -10.48
N ILE A 352 22.56 -5.42 -9.94
CA ILE A 352 23.47 -6.30 -9.19
C ILE A 352 24.62 -6.81 -10.09
N ALA A 353 24.33 -7.17 -11.34
CA ALA A 353 25.36 -7.63 -12.26
C ALA A 353 26.37 -6.52 -12.57
N ALA A 354 25.90 -5.31 -12.87
CA ALA A 354 26.76 -4.15 -13.15
C ALA A 354 27.61 -3.72 -11.93
N ASP A 355 27.04 -3.76 -10.72
CA ASP A 355 27.76 -3.44 -9.48
C ASP A 355 28.87 -4.46 -9.17
N GLY A 356 28.63 -5.74 -9.49
CA GLY A 356 29.63 -6.80 -9.35
C GLY A 356 30.84 -6.61 -10.28
N GLU A 357 30.60 -6.23 -11.53
CA GLU A 357 31.66 -5.93 -12.51
C GLU A 357 32.53 -4.74 -12.05
N GLN A 358 31.93 -3.69 -11.48
CA GLN A 358 32.64 -2.52 -10.97
C GLN A 358 33.44 -2.78 -9.68
N ALA A 359 33.15 -3.86 -8.95
CA ALA A 359 33.88 -4.23 -7.74
C ALA A 359 35.09 -5.15 -8.02
N GLU A 360 35.16 -5.75 -9.21
CA GLU A 360 36.27 -6.59 -9.67
C GLU A 360 37.34 -5.82 -10.46
N GLU A 361 36.99 -4.64 -11.00
CA GLU A 361 37.92 -3.64 -11.57
C GLU A 361 38.57 -2.77 -10.48
#